data_AF-M0LY45-F1
#
_entry.id   AF-M0LY45-F1
#
_cell.length_a   1.000
_cell.length_b   1.000
_cell.length_c   1.000
_cell.angle_alpha   90.00
_cell.angle_beta   90.00
_cell.angle_gamma   90.00
#
_symmetry.space_group_name_H-M   'P 1'
#
loop_
_entity.id
_entity.type
_entity.pdbx_description
1 polymer ?
#
loop_
_entity_poly.entity_id
_entity_poly.type
_entity_poly.pdbx_seq_one_letter_code
_entity_poly.pdbx_strand_id
1 'polypeptide(L)'
;MSTEPDVETGVDPARTPEAVAEELGAAIAATDEYERYVETKTAVEESREAQEKVREFERLRDAFVQAREVGEATEEDRDTLKNAQRELHALPEMADYLAAQQELDARLERLDTAIGTDLDVDFGDRIGSCCQD
;
A
#
# COMPACT_ATOMS: atom_id res chain seq x y z
N MET A 1 14.00 31.64 41.10
CA MET A 1 13.95 31.97 39.67
C MET A 1 13.57 30.69 38.95
N SER A 2 12.35 30.63 38.43
CA SER A 2 11.86 29.49 37.66
C SER A 2 12.34 29.68 36.23
N THR A 3 13.16 28.77 35.74
CA THR A 3 13.46 28.67 34.31
C THR A 3 12.35 27.83 33.70
N GLU A 4 11.47 28.49 32.96
CA GLU A 4 10.53 27.85 32.05
C GLU A 4 11.34 27.10 30.98
N PRO A 5 11.02 25.84 30.65
CA PRO A 5 11.67 25.17 29.54
C PRO A 5 11.15 25.78 28.25
N ASP A 6 12.03 26.51 27.57
CA ASP A 6 11.89 26.90 26.17
C ASP A 6 11.78 25.60 25.35
N VAL A 7 10.58 25.31 24.83
CA VAL A 7 10.39 24.20 23.91
C VAL A 7 11.03 24.64 22.61
N GLU A 8 12.30 24.26 22.39
CA GLU A 8 12.96 24.38 21.10
C GLU A 8 12.16 23.57 20.07
N THR A 9 11.31 24.27 19.31
CA THR A 9 10.82 23.79 18.02
C THR A 9 11.96 23.94 17.01
N GLY A 10 13.04 23.16 17.21
CA GLY A 10 14.27 23.25 16.43
C GLY A 10 14.23 22.33 15.21
N VAL A 11 13.70 22.81 14.09
CA VAL A 11 14.10 22.23 12.79
C VAL A 11 15.50 22.73 12.53
N ASP A 12 16.50 21.84 12.61
CA ASP A 12 17.88 22.16 12.28
C ASP A 12 17.94 22.63 10.81
N PRO A 13 18.24 23.92 10.54
CA PRO A 13 18.25 24.47 9.19
C PRO A 13 19.34 23.86 8.30
N ALA A 14 20.27 23.09 8.85
CA ALA A 14 21.26 22.34 8.08
C ALA A 14 20.70 21.03 7.51
N ARG A 15 19.56 20.53 8.01
CA ARG A 15 18.96 19.29 7.49
C ARG A 15 18.07 19.59 6.30
N THR A 16 18.41 18.99 5.17
CA THR A 16 17.57 19.09 3.98
C THR A 16 16.31 18.22 4.14
N PRO A 17 15.19 18.59 3.51
CA PRO A 17 13.98 17.75 3.52
C PRO A 17 14.22 16.31 3.07
N GLU A 18 15.16 16.09 2.14
CA GLU A 18 15.54 14.76 1.66
C GLU A 18 16.19 13.92 2.78
N ALA A 19 17.08 14.51 3.58
CA ALA A 19 17.67 13.80 4.72
C ALA A 19 16.62 13.43 5.78
N VAL A 20 15.65 14.31 6.02
CA VAL A 20 14.52 14.02 6.92
C VAL A 20 13.63 12.92 6.35
N ALA A 21 13.39 12.91 5.04
CA ALA A 21 12.61 11.86 4.37
C ALA A 21 13.31 10.49 4.41
N GLU A 22 14.64 10.45 4.26
CA GLU A 22 15.42 9.22 4.40
C GLU A 22 15.31 8.65 5.83
N GLU A 23 15.42 9.50 6.84
CA GLU A 23 15.24 9.09 8.25
C GLU A 23 13.82 8.62 8.54
N LEU A 24 12.80 9.30 7.98
CA LEU A 24 11.42 8.87 8.08
C LEU A 24 11.24 7.48 7.46
N GLY A 25 11.80 7.25 6.27
CA GLY A 25 11.78 5.95 5.60
C GLY A 25 12.45 4.85 6.45
N ALA A 26 13.62 5.14 7.04
CA ALA A 26 14.30 4.22 7.94
C ALA A 26 13.48 3.94 9.21
N ALA A 27 12.82 4.97 9.76
CA ALA A 27 11.95 4.83 10.93
C ALA A 27 10.71 3.98 10.62
N ILE A 28 10.10 4.13 9.44
CA ILE A 28 8.98 3.29 8.97
C ILE A 28 9.45 1.84 8.78
N ALA A 29 10.61 1.63 8.17
CA ALA A 29 11.15 0.29 7.94
C ALA A 29 11.45 -0.48 9.24
N ALA A 30 11.65 0.23 10.36
CA ALA A 30 11.87 -0.35 11.68
C ALA A 30 10.57 -0.59 12.49
N THR A 31 9.39 -0.47 11.86
CA THR A 31 8.10 -0.65 12.53
C THR A 31 7.63 -2.10 12.45
N ASP A 32 6.93 -2.55 13.50
CA ASP A 32 6.30 -3.87 13.55
C ASP A 32 5.34 -4.08 12.37
N GLU A 33 4.62 -3.03 11.95
CA GLU A 33 3.69 -3.09 10.81
C GLU A 33 4.42 -3.34 9.48
N TYR A 34 5.57 -2.69 9.26
CA TYR A 34 6.37 -2.92 8.06
C TYR A 34 7.03 -4.31 8.08
N GLU A 35 7.57 -4.73 9.22
CA GLU A 35 8.13 -6.08 9.37
C GLU A 35 7.09 -7.15 9.07
N ARG A 36 5.89 -7.04 9.67
CA ARG A 36 4.78 -7.96 9.41
C ARG A 36 4.33 -7.97 7.95
N TYR A 37 4.29 -6.81 7.30
CA TYR A 37 4.00 -6.72 5.86
C TYR A 37 5.04 -7.51 5.04
N VAL A 38 6.33 -7.33 5.32
CA VAL A 38 7.40 -8.07 4.63
C VAL A 38 7.29 -9.57 4.88
N GLU A 39 7.11 -10.00 6.12
CA GLU A 39 6.98 -11.42 6.48
C GLU A 39 5.82 -12.10 5.77
N THR A 40 4.63 -11.51 5.82
CA THR A 40 3.42 -12.06 5.18
C THR A 40 3.52 -12.02 3.66
N LYS A 41 4.17 -11.01 3.09
CA LYS A 41 4.49 -10.97 1.65
C LYS A 41 5.38 -12.13 1.27
N THR A 42 6.45 -12.38 2.02
CA THR A 42 7.33 -13.53 1.78
C THR A 42 6.57 -14.85 1.93
N ALA A 43 5.68 -14.99 2.91
CA ALA A 43 4.85 -16.18 3.05
C ALA A 43 3.97 -16.44 1.81
N VAL A 44 3.39 -15.39 1.22
CA VAL A 44 2.65 -15.50 -0.05
C VAL A 44 3.57 -15.88 -1.22
N GLU A 45 4.78 -15.31 -1.29
CA GLU A 45 5.77 -15.60 -2.33
C GLU A 45 6.30 -17.04 -2.28
N GLU A 46 6.46 -17.59 -1.07
CA GLU A 46 6.92 -18.96 -0.83
C GLU A 46 5.79 -20.00 -0.92
N SER A 47 4.54 -19.60 -0.73
CA SER A 47 3.37 -20.49 -0.80
C SER A 47 3.06 -20.86 -2.25
N ARG A 48 3.34 -22.12 -2.61
CA ARG A 48 3.05 -22.65 -3.95
C ARG A 48 1.57 -22.49 -4.32
N GLU A 49 0.66 -22.75 -3.38
CA GLU A 49 -0.79 -22.64 -3.60
C GLU A 49 -1.20 -21.19 -3.86
N ALA A 50 -0.72 -20.25 -3.04
CA ALA A 50 -0.95 -18.83 -3.26
C ALA A 50 -0.42 -18.39 -4.62
N GLN A 51 0.80 -18.78 -4.99
CA GLN A 51 1.39 -18.47 -6.28
C GLN A 51 0.62 -19.08 -7.47
N GLU A 52 0.06 -20.29 -7.32
CA GLU A 52 -0.81 -20.89 -8.34
C GLU A 52 -2.11 -20.08 -8.52
N LYS A 53 -2.74 -19.66 -7.42
CA LYS A 53 -3.96 -18.84 -7.44
C LYS A 53 -3.73 -17.41 -7.93
N VAL A 54 -2.60 -16.77 -7.59
CA VAL A 54 -2.21 -15.47 -8.14
C VAL A 54 -2.11 -15.55 -9.66
N ARG A 55 -1.40 -16.55 -10.20
CA ARG A 55 -1.28 -16.73 -11.66
C ARG A 55 -2.62 -17.03 -12.33
N GLU A 56 -3.50 -17.79 -11.68
CA GLU A 56 -4.86 -18.04 -12.18
C GLU A 56 -5.65 -16.72 -12.28
N PHE A 57 -5.65 -15.93 -11.21
CA PHE A 57 -6.32 -14.63 -11.17
C PHE A 57 -5.77 -13.65 -12.21
N GLU A 58 -4.45 -13.55 -12.37
CA GLU A 58 -3.81 -12.66 -13.35
C GLU A 58 -4.21 -13.02 -14.78
N ARG A 59 -4.22 -14.32 -15.14
CA ARG A 59 -4.67 -14.75 -16.47
C ARG A 59 -6.13 -14.38 -16.73
N LEU A 60 -6.99 -14.57 -15.75
CA LEU A 60 -8.42 -14.21 -15.86
C LEU A 60 -8.60 -12.69 -15.98
N ARG A 61 -7.85 -11.90 -15.20
CA ARG A 61 -7.85 -10.44 -15.29
C ARG A 61 -7.41 -9.97 -16.68
N ASP A 62 -6.30 -10.50 -17.19
CA ASP A 62 -5.76 -10.08 -18.47
C ASP A 62 -6.70 -10.47 -19.62
N ALA A 63 -7.35 -11.64 -19.55
CA ALA A 63 -8.40 -12.04 -20.49
C ALA A 63 -9.62 -11.10 -20.42
N PHE A 64 -10.06 -10.75 -19.20
CA PHE A 64 -11.18 -9.83 -19.00
C PHE A 64 -10.89 -8.43 -19.52
N VAL A 65 -9.68 -7.90 -19.28
CA VAL A 65 -9.25 -6.58 -19.81
C VAL A 65 -9.28 -6.60 -21.33
N GLN A 66 -8.71 -7.62 -21.97
CA GLN A 66 -8.74 -7.77 -23.43
C GLN A 66 -10.17 -7.85 -23.97
N ALA A 67 -11.02 -8.69 -23.37
CA ALA A 67 -12.43 -8.80 -23.77
C ALA A 67 -13.16 -7.46 -23.61
N ARG A 68 -12.83 -6.67 -22.59
CA ARG A 68 -13.43 -5.35 -22.36
C ARG A 68 -13.02 -4.35 -23.44
N GLU A 69 -11.77 -4.38 -23.88
CA GLU A 69 -11.26 -3.50 -24.94
C GLU A 69 -11.93 -3.73 -26.29
N VAL A 70 -12.23 -4.99 -26.63
CA VAL A 70 -12.92 -5.35 -27.88
C VAL A 70 -14.45 -5.33 -27.78
N GLY A 71 -14.99 -5.03 -26.59
CA GLY A 71 -16.43 -4.99 -26.34
C GLY A 71 -17.11 -6.37 -26.21
N GLU A 72 -16.33 -7.42 -25.95
CA GLU A 72 -16.79 -8.80 -25.82
C GLU A 72 -16.88 -9.28 -24.36
N ALA A 73 -16.45 -8.47 -23.38
CA ALA A 73 -16.52 -8.84 -21.96
C ALA A 73 -17.96 -9.11 -21.51
N THR A 74 -18.17 -10.26 -20.87
CA THR A 74 -19.47 -10.72 -20.40
C THR A 74 -19.63 -10.57 -18.88
N GLU A 75 -20.88 -10.72 -18.43
CA GLU A 75 -21.20 -10.82 -17.01
C GLU A 75 -20.62 -12.10 -16.37
N GLU A 76 -20.54 -13.19 -17.14
CA GLU A 76 -19.91 -14.45 -16.71
C GLU A 76 -18.40 -14.29 -16.49
N ASP A 77 -17.71 -13.53 -17.34
CA ASP A 77 -16.28 -13.25 -17.16
C ASP A 77 -16.04 -12.45 -15.89
N ARG A 78 -16.89 -11.45 -15.63
CA ARG A 78 -16.84 -10.64 -14.41
C ARG A 78 -17.05 -11.49 -13.16
N ASP A 79 -18.02 -12.40 -13.20
CA ASP A 79 -18.33 -13.27 -12.07
C ASP A 79 -17.22 -14.31 -11.85
N THR A 80 -16.62 -14.83 -12.93
CA THR A 80 -15.42 -15.69 -12.87
C THR A 80 -14.25 -14.98 -12.22
N LEU A 81 -13.96 -13.74 -12.60
CA LEU A 81 -12.90 -12.93 -12.00
C LEU A 81 -13.14 -12.69 -10.51
N LYS A 82 -14.38 -12.35 -10.13
CA LYS A 82 -14.77 -12.20 -8.72
C LYS A 82 -14.60 -13.49 -7.93
N ASN A 83 -14.90 -14.64 -8.52
CA ASN A 83 -14.76 -15.94 -7.85
C ASN A 83 -13.28 -16.25 -7.61
N ALA A 84 -12.43 -16.08 -8.63
CA ALA A 84 -10.99 -16.27 -8.50
C ALA A 84 -10.37 -15.33 -7.45
N GLN A 85 -10.83 -14.08 -7.39
CA GLN A 85 -10.40 -13.14 -6.35
C GLN A 85 -10.77 -13.63 -4.94
N ARG A 86 -12.02 -14.10 -4.75
CA ARG A 86 -12.45 -14.62 -3.45
C ARG A 86 -11.67 -15.87 -3.04
N GLU A 87 -11.39 -16.77 -3.98
CA GLU A 87 -10.57 -17.95 -3.72
C GLU A 87 -9.14 -17.57 -3.32
N LEU A 88 -8.52 -16.62 -4.02
CA LEU A 88 -7.19 -16.12 -3.69
C LEU A 88 -7.17 -15.49 -2.29
N HIS A 89 -8.14 -14.64 -1.97
CA HIS A 89 -8.24 -13.97 -0.67
C HIS A 89 -8.65 -14.90 0.48
N ALA A 90 -9.19 -16.09 0.18
CA ALA A 90 -9.54 -17.09 1.18
C ALA A 90 -8.33 -17.90 1.66
N LEU A 91 -7.19 -17.82 0.96
CA LEU A 91 -5.96 -18.47 1.41
C LEU A 91 -5.43 -17.79 2.68
N PRO A 92 -5.06 -18.55 3.73
CA PRO A 92 -4.56 -17.98 4.99
C PRO A 92 -3.42 -16.98 4.79
N GLU A 93 -2.44 -17.32 3.96
CA GLU A 93 -1.26 -16.48 3.70
C GLU A 93 -1.65 -15.16 3.02
N MET A 94 -2.61 -15.22 2.09
CA MET A 94 -3.12 -14.03 1.42
C MET A 94 -3.96 -13.17 2.38
N ALA A 95 -4.77 -13.79 3.23
CA ALA A 95 -5.55 -13.07 4.23
C ALA A 95 -4.64 -12.33 5.23
N ASP A 96 -3.58 -13.00 5.71
CA ASP A 96 -2.60 -12.39 6.61
C ASP A 96 -1.82 -11.26 5.93
N TYR A 97 -1.44 -11.43 4.66
CA TYR A 97 -0.82 -10.38 3.86
C TYR A 97 -1.72 -9.15 3.69
N LEU A 98 -3.00 -9.35 3.33
CA LEU A 98 -3.95 -8.26 3.15
C LEU A 98 -4.23 -7.51 4.46
N ALA A 99 -4.24 -8.22 5.60
CA ALA A 99 -4.38 -7.60 6.91
C ALA A 99 -3.14 -6.75 7.26
N ALA A 100 -1.93 -7.29 7.06
CA ALA A 100 -0.69 -6.56 7.31
C ALA A 100 -0.55 -5.33 6.38
N GLN A 101 -0.96 -5.47 5.10
CA GLN A 101 -0.99 -4.37 4.16
C GLN A 101 -1.94 -3.25 4.63
N GLN A 102 -3.15 -3.58 5.09
CA GLN A 102 -4.09 -2.58 5.60
C GLN A 102 -3.55 -1.83 6.83
N GLU A 103 -2.88 -2.54 7.75
CA GLU A 103 -2.26 -1.93 8.92
C GLU A 103 -1.15 -0.94 8.52
N LEU A 104 -0.30 -1.33 7.56
CA LEU A 104 0.76 -0.49 7.03
C LEU A 104 0.19 0.73 6.27
N ASP A 105 -0.79 0.52 5.39
CA ASP A 105 -1.43 1.59 4.61
C ASP A 105 -2.06 2.65 5.54
N ALA A 106 -2.78 2.21 6.58
CA ALA A 106 -3.35 3.13 7.57
C ALA A 106 -2.28 3.95 8.30
N ARG A 107 -1.08 3.39 8.51
CA ARG A 107 0.04 4.12 9.10
C ARG A 107 0.63 5.13 8.13
N LEU A 108 0.81 4.74 6.87
CA LEU A 108 1.31 5.63 5.81
C LEU A 108 0.35 6.80 5.56
N GLU A 109 -0.96 6.58 5.57
CA GLU A 109 -1.97 7.64 5.43
C GLU A 109 -1.89 8.68 6.56
N ARG A 110 -1.65 8.25 7.81
CA ARG A 110 -1.44 9.18 8.93
C ARG A 110 -0.17 10.01 8.77
N LEU A 111 0.89 9.41 8.23
CA LEU A 111 2.14 10.13 7.96
C LEU A 111 1.96 11.12 6.82
N ASP A 112 1.26 10.73 5.77
CA ASP A 112 0.93 11.61 4.64
C ASP A 112 0.14 12.83 5.10
N THR A 113 -0.91 12.62 5.91
CA THR A 113 -1.69 13.69 6.52
C THR A 113 -0.82 14.60 7.39
N ALA A 114 0.10 14.04 8.18
CA ALA A 114 0.99 14.81 9.06
C ALA A 114 1.97 15.68 8.25
N ILE A 115 2.54 15.15 7.17
CA ILE A 115 3.43 15.89 6.27
C ILE A 115 2.64 16.98 5.53
N GLY A 116 1.43 16.65 5.08
CA GLY A 116 0.54 17.55 4.36
C GLY A 116 -0.11 18.63 5.23
N THR A 117 -0.07 18.56 6.56
CA THR A 117 -0.77 19.51 7.44
C THR A 117 -0.32 20.96 7.22
N ASP A 118 0.98 21.17 6.98
CA ASP A 118 1.56 22.51 6.75
C ASP A 118 1.75 22.83 5.25
N LEU A 119 1.37 21.90 4.37
CA LEU A 119 1.47 22.04 2.93
C LEU A 119 0.06 22.19 2.35
N ASP A 120 -0.17 23.17 1.47
CA ASP A 120 -1.41 23.24 0.69
C ASP A 120 -1.38 22.21 -0.46
N VAL A 121 -0.99 20.97 -0.14
CA VAL A 121 -0.77 19.85 -1.04
C VAL A 121 -1.20 18.57 -0.34
N ASP A 122 -2.13 17.87 -0.96
CA ASP A 122 -2.43 16.47 -0.67
C ASP A 122 -1.64 15.60 -1.65
N PHE A 123 -0.77 14.71 -1.14
CA PHE A 123 0.04 13.84 -1.98
C PHE A 123 -0.76 12.64 -2.51
N GLY A 124 -1.81 12.21 -1.81
CA GLY A 124 -2.75 11.18 -2.25
C GLY A 124 -3.52 11.61 -3.50
N ASP A 125 -4.01 12.84 -3.53
CA ASP A 125 -4.76 13.40 -4.68
C ASP A 125 -3.88 13.59 -5.93
N ARG A 126 -2.58 13.86 -5.76
CA ARG A 126 -1.67 14.13 -6.89
C ARG A 126 -1.09 12.88 -7.55
N ILE A 127 -0.97 11.76 -6.83
CA ILE A 127 -0.36 10.53 -7.38
C ILE A 127 -1.43 9.56 -7.92
N GLY A 128 -2.71 9.72 -7.55
CA GLY A 128 -3.82 8.91 -8.05
C GLY A 128 -4.45 9.35 -9.39
N SER A 129 -4.11 10.55 -9.91
CA SER A 129 -4.73 11.10 -11.11
C SER A 129 -4.10 10.58 -12.42
N CYS A 130 -4.06 9.26 -12.60
CA CYS A 130 -3.83 8.66 -13.92
C CYS A 130 -5.11 8.61 -14.79
N CYS A 131 -6.21 9.23 -14.34
CA CYS A 131 -7.50 9.25 -15.05
C CYS A 131 -8.18 10.63 -15.07
N GLN A 132 -7.41 11.73 -15.04
CA GLN A 132 -7.89 13.04 -15.48
C GLN A 132 -7.13 13.48 -16.73
N ASP A 133 -7.43 12.83 -17.85
CA ASP A 133 -7.39 13.40 -19.20
C ASP A 133 -8.41 12.67 -20.08
#